data_AF-A0A941FCG6-F1
#
_entry.id   AF-A0A941FCG6-F1
#
_cell.length_a   1.000
_cell.length_b   1.000
_cell.length_c   1.000
_cell.angle_alpha   90.00
_cell.angle_beta   90.00
_cell.angle_gamma   90.00
#
_symmetry.space_group_name_H-M   'P 1'
#
loop_
_entity.id
_entity.type
_entity.pdbx_description
1 polymer ?
#
loop_
_entity_poly.entity_id
_entity_poly.type
_entity_poly.pdbx_seq_one_letter_code
_entity_poly.pdbx_strand_id
1 'polypeptide(L)'
;MITELAKSYDTIEDPELIRSARVLAASLPVHLRQFLEEYRLEEPSALGVIAGLEIDESQLGPTPRHWRDSQYDSPALPQEIFFLLCGSLLGDVFGWATQQAGRIMHDVLPIQGHEHDEIGSNSLQHLSWHTEDAFHPCRGDYVALMCLKNPYDAATMVCDAADVDWSALDVDALFEAEFTQLPDNSHLPDYGMDDAGDPAVDLLRARSFELIRSWNDRPVKRPILSGDHESPYMALDPYHMKAEGWPARSLRAYEGLCRQIEANMKDVILRPGDCVFIDNFRAVHGRRSFRPRYDGSDRWLKRLNITRNIRGSRAWRPAADDRIIY
;
A
#
# COMPACT_ATOMS: atom_id res chain seq x y z
N MET A 1 -23.32 -8.75 12.35
CA MET A 1 -22.39 -9.72 11.73
C MET A 1 -20.96 -9.34 12.06
N ILE A 2 -20.44 -8.21 11.57
CA ILE A 2 -19.05 -7.78 11.84
C ILE A 2 -18.75 -7.64 13.35
N THR A 3 -19.62 -6.99 14.11
CA THR A 3 -19.49 -6.89 15.58
C THR A 3 -19.54 -8.24 16.29
N GLU A 4 -20.21 -9.25 15.72
CA GLU A 4 -20.21 -10.60 16.29
C GLU A 4 -18.92 -11.34 15.94
N LEU A 5 -18.40 -11.19 14.71
CA LEU A 5 -17.09 -11.72 14.33
C LEU A 5 -15.98 -11.14 15.21
N ALA A 6 -16.02 -9.84 15.48
CA ALA A 6 -15.03 -9.17 16.34
C ALA A 6 -14.98 -9.72 17.78
N LYS A 7 -16.01 -10.44 18.24
CA LYS A 7 -15.99 -11.10 19.56
C LYS A 7 -15.31 -12.48 19.52
N SER A 8 -15.07 -13.02 18.34
CA SER A 8 -14.49 -14.36 18.13
C SER A 8 -12.99 -14.35 17.86
N TYR A 9 -12.40 -13.17 17.70
CA TYR A 9 -10.97 -13.00 17.37
C TYR A 9 -10.37 -11.91 18.24
N ASP A 10 -9.13 -12.13 18.69
CA ASP A 10 -8.39 -11.17 19.53
C ASP A 10 -7.55 -10.19 18.69
N THR A 11 -7.36 -10.48 17.40
CA THR A 11 -6.55 -9.69 16.46
C THR A 11 -7.03 -9.85 15.02
N ILE A 12 -6.82 -8.80 14.21
CA ILE A 12 -7.06 -8.84 12.76
C ILE A 12 -6.08 -9.77 12.03
N GLU A 13 -4.92 -10.05 12.65
CA GLU A 13 -3.87 -10.93 12.12
C GLU A 13 -4.17 -12.43 12.37
N ASP A 14 -5.38 -12.77 12.82
CA ASP A 14 -5.78 -14.16 13.03
C ASP A 14 -5.80 -14.93 11.67
N PRO A 15 -5.03 -16.04 11.54
CA PRO A 15 -4.94 -16.75 10.27
C PRO A 15 -6.26 -17.36 9.78
N GLU A 16 -7.17 -17.74 10.69
CA GLU A 16 -8.48 -18.29 10.34
C GLU A 16 -9.40 -17.19 9.79
N LEU A 17 -9.40 -16.02 10.44
CA LEU A 17 -10.14 -14.85 9.97
C LEU A 17 -9.69 -14.43 8.56
N ILE A 18 -8.38 -14.27 8.36
CA ILE A 18 -7.79 -13.89 7.07
C ILE A 18 -8.10 -14.94 5.98
N ARG A 19 -7.99 -16.23 6.30
CA ARG A 19 -8.32 -17.32 5.35
C ARG A 19 -9.80 -17.29 4.98
N SER A 20 -10.67 -16.96 5.93
CA SER A 20 -12.12 -16.94 5.75
C SER A 20 -12.67 -15.63 5.17
N ALA A 21 -11.86 -14.57 5.12
CA ALA A 21 -12.28 -13.22 4.74
C ALA A 21 -13.10 -13.17 3.44
N ARG A 22 -12.63 -13.83 2.36
CA ARG A 22 -13.35 -13.84 1.07
C ARG A 22 -14.73 -14.48 1.17
N VAL A 23 -14.87 -15.55 1.97
CA VAL A 23 -16.15 -16.23 2.18
C VAL A 23 -17.08 -15.35 3.03
N LEU A 24 -16.55 -14.78 4.11
CA LEU A 24 -17.29 -13.89 5.00
C LEU A 24 -17.77 -12.62 4.29
N ALA A 25 -16.98 -12.12 3.32
CA ALA A 25 -17.31 -10.95 2.53
C ALA A 25 -18.61 -11.11 1.72
N ALA A 26 -19.07 -12.33 1.44
CA ALA A 26 -20.38 -12.58 0.82
C ALA A 26 -21.56 -12.04 1.66
N SER A 27 -21.35 -11.87 2.96
CA SER A 27 -22.34 -11.31 3.89
C SER A 27 -22.40 -9.78 3.88
N LEU A 28 -21.51 -9.10 3.16
CA LEU A 28 -21.58 -7.66 2.97
C LEU A 28 -22.79 -7.27 2.09
N PRO A 29 -23.32 -6.05 2.23
CA PRO A 29 -24.44 -5.57 1.44
C PRO A 29 -24.21 -5.75 -0.07
N VAL A 30 -25.26 -6.13 -0.79
CA VAL A 30 -25.18 -6.43 -2.24
C VAL A 30 -24.62 -5.24 -3.02
N HIS A 31 -25.09 -4.02 -2.74
CA HIS A 31 -24.64 -2.81 -3.43
C HIS A 31 -23.14 -2.53 -3.23
N LEU A 32 -22.59 -2.84 -2.05
CA LEU A 32 -21.18 -2.69 -1.77
C LEU A 32 -20.34 -3.69 -2.57
N ARG A 33 -20.81 -4.93 -2.66
CA ARG A 33 -20.16 -5.98 -3.45
C ARG A 33 -20.21 -5.68 -4.95
N GLN A 34 -21.33 -5.15 -5.44
CA GLN A 34 -21.47 -4.69 -6.83
C GLN A 34 -20.51 -3.56 -7.13
N PHE A 35 -20.48 -2.53 -6.28
CA PHE A 35 -19.57 -1.40 -6.44
C PHE A 35 -18.09 -1.84 -6.54
N LEU A 36 -17.62 -2.68 -5.61
CA LEU A 36 -16.23 -3.15 -5.64
C LEU A 36 -15.92 -4.05 -6.83
N GLU A 37 -16.89 -4.84 -7.31
CA GLU A 37 -16.72 -5.68 -8.50
C GLU A 37 -16.69 -4.85 -9.79
N GLU A 38 -17.57 -3.86 -9.93
CA GLU A 38 -17.57 -2.89 -11.03
C GLU A 38 -16.27 -2.09 -11.04
N TYR A 39 -15.83 -1.59 -9.87
CA TYR A 39 -14.55 -0.91 -9.73
C TYR A 39 -13.37 -1.78 -10.19
N ARG A 40 -13.33 -3.06 -9.80
CA ARG A 40 -12.27 -4.02 -10.15
C ARG A 40 -12.25 -4.41 -11.63
N LEU A 41 -13.42 -4.49 -12.27
CA LEU A 41 -13.56 -5.01 -13.63
C LEU A 41 -13.58 -3.92 -14.69
N GLU A 42 -14.26 -2.81 -14.42
CA GLU A 42 -14.48 -1.74 -15.38
C GLU A 42 -13.42 -0.65 -15.28
N GLU A 43 -12.64 -0.63 -14.19
CA GLU A 43 -11.57 0.34 -13.95
C GLU A 43 -12.05 1.79 -14.23
N PRO A 44 -13.18 2.25 -13.66
CA PRO A 44 -13.77 3.55 -14.02
C PRO A 44 -12.94 4.75 -13.52
N SER A 45 -12.05 4.52 -12.57
CA SER A 45 -11.20 5.49 -11.87
C SER A 45 -10.04 4.73 -11.22
N ALA A 46 -8.89 5.36 -10.98
CA ALA A 46 -7.82 4.77 -10.18
C ALA A 46 -8.11 4.79 -8.66
N LEU A 47 -9.19 5.44 -8.23
CA LEU A 47 -9.66 5.49 -6.84
C LEU A 47 -11.10 4.98 -6.71
N GLY A 48 -11.30 4.03 -5.79
CA GLY A 48 -12.61 3.61 -5.30
C GLY A 48 -12.76 3.99 -3.82
N VAL A 49 -13.83 4.72 -3.46
CA VAL A 49 -14.03 5.21 -2.09
C VAL A 49 -15.33 4.65 -1.51
N ILE A 50 -15.24 4.07 -0.32
CA ILE A 50 -16.37 3.73 0.53
C ILE A 50 -16.33 4.69 1.72
N ALA A 51 -17.32 5.57 1.82
CA ALA A 51 -17.34 6.63 2.82
C ALA A 51 -18.45 6.41 3.87
N GLY A 52 -18.27 7.03 5.04
CA GLY A 52 -19.31 7.13 6.06
C GLY A 52 -19.48 5.91 6.95
N LEU A 53 -18.45 5.07 7.10
CA LEU A 53 -18.43 4.08 8.18
C LEU A 53 -18.40 4.81 9.53
N GLU A 54 -19.22 4.37 10.48
CA GLU A 54 -19.23 5.00 11.80
C GLU A 54 -17.95 4.69 12.58
N ILE A 55 -17.25 5.75 12.99
CA ILE A 55 -16.10 5.70 13.89
C ILE A 55 -16.44 6.51 15.14
N ASP A 56 -16.59 5.82 16.26
CA ASP A 56 -16.64 6.48 17.57
C ASP A 56 -15.22 6.72 18.06
N GLU A 57 -14.70 7.92 17.79
CA GLU A 57 -13.34 8.32 18.19
C GLU A 57 -13.14 8.25 19.72
N SER A 58 -14.22 8.34 20.51
CA SER A 58 -14.13 8.20 21.97
C SER A 58 -13.81 6.77 22.41
N GLN A 59 -14.18 5.78 21.60
CA GLN A 59 -13.88 4.36 21.83
C GLN A 59 -12.53 3.93 21.27
N LEU A 60 -12.01 4.62 20.24
CA LEU A 60 -10.70 4.29 19.65
C LEU A 60 -9.52 4.45 20.61
N GLY A 61 -9.67 5.21 21.70
CA GLY A 61 -8.57 5.50 22.63
C GLY A 61 -7.45 6.32 21.96
N PRO A 62 -6.23 6.38 22.54
CA PRO A 62 -5.12 7.11 21.94
C PRO A 62 -4.56 6.40 20.70
N THR A 63 -4.12 7.18 19.70
CA THR A 63 -3.33 6.69 18.58
C THR A 63 -2.04 6.06 19.15
N PRO A 64 -1.71 4.81 18.78
CA PRO A 64 -0.51 4.14 19.25
C PRO A 64 0.76 4.95 18.93
N ARG A 65 1.78 4.86 19.79
CA ARG A 65 3.08 5.51 19.54
C ARG A 65 3.91 4.76 18.50
N HIS A 66 3.64 3.47 18.33
CA HIS A 66 4.32 2.59 17.42
C HIS A 66 3.36 1.48 16.98
N TRP A 67 3.50 0.98 15.75
CA TRP A 67 2.64 -0.08 15.21
C TRP A 67 2.70 -1.36 16.06
N ARG A 68 3.86 -1.67 16.66
CA ARG A 68 4.07 -2.80 17.58
C ARG A 68 3.02 -2.90 18.68
N ASP A 69 2.49 -1.77 19.14
CA ASP A 69 1.60 -1.67 20.30
C ASP A 69 0.10 -1.82 19.94
N SER A 70 -0.24 -2.19 18.71
CA SER A 70 -1.62 -2.08 18.18
C SER A 70 -2.20 -3.35 17.54
N GLN A 71 -1.53 -4.50 17.72
CA GLN A 71 -1.93 -5.76 17.11
C GLN A 71 -3.11 -6.44 17.79
N TYR A 72 -3.14 -6.42 19.11
CA TYR A 72 -4.13 -7.14 19.92
C TYR A 72 -5.10 -6.15 20.55
N ASP A 73 -6.32 -6.63 20.84
CA ASP A 73 -7.35 -5.86 21.54
C ASP A 73 -7.66 -4.51 20.87
N SER A 74 -7.59 -4.45 19.53
CA SER A 74 -7.85 -3.21 18.79
C SER A 74 -9.29 -2.74 19.04
N PRO A 75 -9.50 -1.52 19.54
CA PRO A 75 -10.85 -0.97 19.69
C PRO A 75 -11.53 -0.72 18.34
N ALA A 76 -10.76 -0.73 17.25
CA ALA A 76 -11.23 -0.61 15.88
C ALA A 76 -11.45 -1.96 15.19
N LEU A 77 -11.33 -3.10 15.90
CA LEU A 77 -11.39 -4.43 15.28
C LEU A 77 -12.64 -4.66 14.40
N PRO A 78 -13.85 -4.19 14.75
CA PRO A 78 -14.98 -4.28 13.83
C PRO A 78 -14.73 -3.57 12.50
N GLN A 79 -14.16 -2.37 12.52
CA GLN A 79 -13.85 -1.60 11.31
C GLN A 79 -12.68 -2.21 10.53
N GLU A 80 -11.67 -2.74 11.21
CA GLU A 80 -10.59 -3.52 10.62
C GLU A 80 -11.13 -4.76 9.88
N ILE A 81 -12.05 -5.52 10.49
CA ILE A 81 -12.73 -6.65 9.85
C ILE A 81 -13.50 -6.16 8.62
N PHE A 82 -14.29 -5.09 8.72
CA PHE A 82 -15.00 -4.52 7.57
C PHE A 82 -14.04 -4.22 6.40
N PHE A 83 -12.92 -3.59 6.71
CA PHE A 83 -11.90 -3.19 5.75
C PHE A 83 -11.21 -4.39 5.10
N LEU A 84 -10.85 -5.41 5.89
CA LEU A 84 -10.34 -6.70 5.41
C LEU A 84 -11.32 -7.38 4.46
N LEU A 85 -12.60 -7.43 4.82
CA LEU A 85 -13.63 -8.04 3.97
C LEU A 85 -13.78 -7.28 2.64
N CYS A 86 -13.78 -5.94 2.66
CA CYS A 86 -13.82 -5.14 1.44
C CYS A 86 -12.59 -5.36 0.56
N GLY A 87 -11.38 -5.32 1.13
CA GLY A 87 -10.15 -5.62 0.39
C GLY A 87 -10.15 -7.02 -0.22
N SER A 88 -10.69 -8.00 0.51
CA SER A 88 -10.82 -9.37 0.02
C SER A 88 -11.75 -9.51 -1.17
N LEU A 89 -12.65 -8.55 -1.45
CA LEU A 89 -13.50 -8.58 -2.66
C LEU A 89 -12.73 -8.16 -3.92
N LEU A 90 -11.70 -7.33 -3.79
CA LEU A 90 -10.83 -6.91 -4.90
C LEU A 90 -9.77 -7.96 -5.27
N GLY A 91 -9.33 -8.77 -4.30
CA GLY A 91 -8.34 -9.81 -4.52
C GLY A 91 -7.95 -10.52 -3.22
N ASP A 92 -6.74 -11.06 -3.17
CA ASP A 92 -6.12 -11.63 -1.99
C ASP A 92 -5.32 -10.55 -1.26
N VAL A 93 -5.69 -10.27 0.00
CA VAL A 93 -4.84 -9.48 0.89
C VAL A 93 -3.54 -10.23 1.18
N PHE A 94 -2.43 -9.51 1.32
CA PHE A 94 -1.12 -10.10 1.61
C PHE A 94 -0.24 -9.11 2.38
N GLY A 95 0.82 -9.62 3.00
CA GLY A 95 1.82 -8.83 3.72
C GLY A 95 3.24 -9.07 3.21
N TRP A 96 4.17 -8.21 3.59
CA TRP A 96 5.60 -8.35 3.30
C TRP A 96 6.34 -8.73 4.59
N ALA A 97 7.14 -9.79 4.57
CA ALA A 97 7.91 -10.24 5.73
C ALA A 97 8.85 -9.16 6.29
N THR A 98 9.18 -8.17 5.47
CA THR A 98 10.08 -7.06 5.75
C THR A 98 9.37 -5.78 6.24
N GLN A 99 8.04 -5.69 6.16
CA GLN A 99 7.25 -4.55 6.64
C GLN A 99 6.42 -4.96 7.87
N GLN A 100 6.48 -4.15 8.94
CA GLN A 100 5.70 -4.32 10.19
C GLN A 100 5.62 -5.77 10.69
N ALA A 101 6.76 -6.47 10.71
CA ALA A 101 6.89 -7.87 11.14
C ALA A 101 6.05 -8.89 10.33
N GLY A 102 5.71 -8.58 9.07
CA GLY A 102 4.93 -9.47 8.22
C GLY A 102 3.42 -9.40 8.46
N ARG A 103 2.92 -8.37 9.12
CA ARG A 103 1.46 -8.16 9.27
C ARG A 103 0.82 -7.96 7.89
N ILE A 104 -0.46 -8.33 7.78
CA ILE A 104 -1.26 -8.04 6.59
C ILE A 104 -1.90 -6.65 6.70
N MET A 105 -2.41 -6.30 7.88
CA MET A 105 -2.97 -4.99 8.15
C MET A 105 -1.94 -4.12 8.84
N HIS A 106 -1.48 -3.10 8.12
CA HIS A 106 -0.47 -2.18 8.62
C HIS A 106 -1.11 -0.98 9.31
N ASP A 107 -0.41 -0.43 10.29
CA ASP A 107 -0.71 0.86 10.90
C ASP A 107 0.06 1.98 10.22
N VAL A 108 -0.63 3.04 9.81
CA VAL A 108 -0.06 4.27 9.26
C VAL A 108 -0.34 5.40 10.24
N LEU A 109 0.65 5.68 11.07
CA LEU A 109 0.62 6.65 12.16
C LEU A 109 2.02 7.28 12.33
N PRO A 110 2.14 8.52 12.84
CA PRO A 110 3.44 9.15 13.02
C PRO A 110 4.22 8.49 14.16
N ILE A 111 5.47 8.12 13.89
CA ILE A 111 6.39 7.55 14.89
C ILE A 111 7.48 8.60 15.17
N GLN A 112 7.75 8.84 16.45
CA GLN A 112 8.81 9.77 16.85
C GLN A 112 10.18 9.21 16.44
N GLY A 113 11.00 10.03 15.79
CA GLY A 113 12.27 9.63 15.17
C GLY A 113 12.18 9.33 13.67
N HIS A 114 10.98 9.14 13.10
CA HIS A 114 10.80 8.87 11.67
C HIS A 114 10.38 10.13 10.86
N GLU A 115 10.46 11.33 11.45
CA GLU A 115 9.86 12.56 10.92
C GLU A 115 10.38 13.02 9.56
N HIS A 116 11.50 12.45 9.10
CA HIS A 116 12.15 12.80 7.84
C HIS A 116 12.42 11.57 6.95
N ASP A 117 11.88 10.41 7.31
CA ASP A 117 12.08 9.18 6.56
C ASP A 117 11.08 9.05 5.41
N GLU A 118 11.48 8.48 4.27
CA GLU A 118 10.56 8.28 3.14
C GLU A 118 9.70 7.02 3.33
N ILE A 119 8.90 7.00 4.40
CA ILE A 119 8.02 5.88 4.79
C ILE A 119 6.69 6.38 5.36
N GLY A 120 5.68 5.50 5.41
CA GLY A 120 4.32 5.87 5.86
C GLY A 120 4.21 6.44 7.28
N SER A 121 5.20 6.18 8.15
CA SER A 121 5.24 6.67 9.55
C SER A 121 5.91 8.04 9.73
N ASN A 122 6.40 8.66 8.66
CA ASN A 122 6.86 10.05 8.64
C ASN A 122 5.72 11.02 8.92
N SER A 123 6.03 12.26 9.27
CA SER A 123 5.10 13.38 9.41
C SER A 123 5.61 14.71 8.81
N LEU A 124 6.81 15.18 9.18
CA LEU A 124 7.30 16.54 8.86
C LEU A 124 7.80 16.69 7.42
N GLN A 125 8.18 15.60 6.76
CA GLN A 125 8.49 15.58 5.34
C GLN A 125 7.26 15.14 4.54
N HIS A 126 7.14 15.75 3.35
CA HIS A 126 6.19 15.29 2.35
C HIS A 126 6.58 13.87 1.92
N LEU A 127 5.64 12.95 1.95
CA LEU A 127 5.85 11.62 1.39
C LEU A 127 5.67 11.74 -0.13
N SER A 128 6.76 11.61 -0.87
CA SER A 128 6.81 11.72 -2.32
C SER A 128 5.81 10.75 -2.94
N TRP A 129 5.26 11.15 -4.07
CA TRP A 129 4.34 10.29 -4.79
C TRP A 129 5.10 9.10 -5.37
N HIS A 130 4.49 7.93 -5.31
CA HIS A 130 5.05 6.68 -5.81
C HIS A 130 3.94 5.67 -6.12
N THR A 131 4.27 4.66 -6.92
CA THR A 131 3.57 3.38 -6.96
C THR A 131 4.08 2.54 -5.77
N GLU A 132 3.18 1.96 -4.96
CA GLU A 132 3.57 1.16 -3.79
C GLU A 132 4.38 -0.06 -4.22
N ASP A 133 5.50 -0.29 -3.54
CA ASP A 133 6.42 -1.41 -3.77
C ASP A 133 6.82 -1.56 -5.26
N ALA A 134 6.90 -0.46 -6.02
CA ALA A 134 7.05 -0.47 -7.49
C ALA A 134 8.24 -1.31 -8.00
N PHE A 135 9.30 -1.38 -7.20
CA PHE A 135 10.50 -2.18 -7.48
C PHE A 135 10.24 -3.70 -7.44
N HIS A 136 9.15 -4.17 -6.83
CA HIS A 136 8.90 -5.59 -6.62
C HIS A 136 7.98 -6.17 -7.72
N PRO A 137 8.33 -7.30 -8.35
CA PRO A 137 7.48 -7.93 -9.37
C PRO A 137 6.15 -8.46 -8.83
N CYS A 138 6.06 -8.64 -7.51
CA CYS A 138 4.85 -9.05 -6.78
C CYS A 138 4.16 -7.89 -6.04
N ARG A 139 4.39 -6.63 -6.43
CA ARG A 139 3.68 -5.48 -5.85
C ARG A 139 2.17 -5.69 -5.88
N GLY A 140 1.46 -5.04 -4.95
CA GLY A 140 0.00 -5.10 -4.92
C GLY A 140 -0.63 -4.53 -6.19
N ASP A 141 -1.75 -5.11 -6.59
CA ASP A 141 -2.65 -4.56 -7.61
C ASP A 141 -3.43 -3.38 -7.03
N TYR A 142 -3.77 -3.44 -5.74
CA TYR A 142 -4.38 -2.34 -5.00
C TYR A 142 -3.68 -2.08 -3.68
N VAL A 143 -3.64 -0.81 -3.29
CA VAL A 143 -3.29 -0.35 -1.95
C VAL A 143 -4.54 0.27 -1.36
N ALA A 144 -4.96 -0.21 -0.20
CA ALA A 144 -6.14 0.32 0.47
C ALA A 144 -5.76 1.05 1.74
N LEU A 145 -6.47 2.13 2.06
CA LEU A 145 -6.33 2.89 3.31
C LEU A 145 -7.70 3.07 3.96
N MET A 146 -7.82 2.77 5.25
CA MET A 146 -8.99 3.09 6.08
C MET A 146 -8.61 4.13 7.14
N CYS A 147 -9.36 5.23 7.22
CA CYS A 147 -9.11 6.28 8.19
C CYS A 147 -9.82 6.03 9.51
N LEU A 148 -9.04 5.92 10.58
CA LEU A 148 -9.54 5.89 11.96
C LEU A 148 -9.55 7.29 12.56
N LYS A 149 -8.47 8.07 12.34
CA LYS A 149 -8.35 9.46 12.78
C LYS A 149 -7.59 10.31 11.78
N ASN A 150 -8.00 11.56 11.60
CA ASN A 150 -7.25 12.54 10.81
C ASN A 150 -7.54 13.98 11.28
N PRO A 151 -7.11 14.38 12.50
CA PRO A 151 -7.44 15.69 13.06
C PRO A 151 -6.78 16.88 12.34
N TYR A 152 -5.93 16.59 11.35
CA TYR A 152 -5.15 17.58 10.61
C TYR A 152 -5.71 17.85 9.22
N ASP A 153 -6.70 17.08 8.77
CA ASP A 153 -7.09 17.01 7.36
C ASP A 153 -5.89 16.77 6.43
N ALA A 154 -4.90 15.97 6.89
CA ALA A 154 -3.69 15.71 6.13
C ALA A 154 -4.04 14.88 4.88
N ALA A 155 -3.86 15.48 3.71
CA ALA A 155 -4.29 14.91 2.45
C ALA A 155 -3.36 13.78 1.99
N THR A 156 -3.98 12.68 1.55
CA THR A 156 -3.37 11.73 0.64
C THR A 156 -3.35 12.37 -0.75
N MET A 157 -2.23 12.33 -1.45
CA MET A 157 -2.15 12.88 -2.81
C MET A 157 -2.21 11.75 -3.81
N VAL A 158 -2.87 11.97 -4.94
CA VAL A 158 -3.03 10.96 -5.98
C VAL A 158 -2.99 11.62 -7.35
N CYS A 159 -2.35 10.97 -8.31
CA CYS A 159 -2.55 11.24 -9.74
C CYS A 159 -3.05 9.97 -10.42
N ASP A 160 -4.18 10.06 -11.11
CA ASP A 160 -4.72 8.99 -11.95
C ASP A 160 -4.02 9.02 -13.32
N ALA A 161 -3.70 7.85 -13.88
CA ALA A 161 -3.22 7.68 -15.24
C ALA A 161 -4.17 8.30 -16.27
N ALA A 162 -5.48 8.35 -15.99
CA ALA A 162 -6.47 8.98 -16.85
C ALA A 162 -6.32 10.52 -16.94
N ASP A 163 -5.62 11.15 -16.00
CA ASP A 163 -5.34 12.59 -16.02
C ASP A 163 -4.05 12.93 -16.80
N VAL A 164 -3.28 11.92 -17.25
CA VAL A 164 -2.04 12.09 -18.02
C VAL A 164 -2.38 12.19 -19.51
N ASP A 165 -1.83 13.20 -20.19
CA ASP A 165 -1.88 13.31 -21.64
C ASP A 165 -0.78 12.44 -22.27
N TRP A 166 -1.12 11.16 -22.44
CA TRP A 166 -0.25 10.15 -23.05
C TRP A 166 0.17 10.50 -24.48
N SER A 167 -0.65 11.25 -25.22
CA SER A 167 -0.35 11.65 -26.60
C SER A 167 0.81 12.65 -26.70
N ALA A 168 1.08 13.36 -25.60
CA ALA A 168 2.19 14.31 -25.48
C ALA A 168 3.49 13.67 -24.98
N LEU A 169 3.50 12.35 -24.72
CA LEU A 169 4.65 11.62 -24.19
C LEU A 169 5.22 10.65 -25.24
N ASP A 170 6.51 10.34 -25.11
CA ASP A 170 7.15 9.23 -25.82
C ASP A 170 6.86 7.93 -25.07
N VAL A 171 5.62 7.43 -25.22
CA VAL A 171 5.12 6.24 -24.52
C VAL A 171 5.99 5.02 -24.82
N ASP A 172 6.41 4.83 -26.07
CA ASP A 172 7.26 3.72 -26.47
C ASP A 172 8.59 3.69 -25.69
N ALA A 173 9.20 4.85 -25.44
CA ALA A 173 10.42 4.92 -24.62
C ALA A 173 10.20 4.48 -23.16
N LEU A 174 8.99 4.68 -22.64
CA LEU A 174 8.62 4.32 -21.26
C LEU A 174 8.26 2.83 -21.11
N PHE A 175 7.91 2.16 -22.23
CA PHE A 175 7.74 0.71 -22.34
C PHE A 175 9.06 -0.05 -22.57
N GLU A 176 10.16 0.65 -22.84
CA GLU A 176 11.49 0.04 -22.97
C GLU A 176 12.10 -0.29 -21.60
N ALA A 177 12.81 -1.41 -21.51
CA ALA A 177 13.49 -1.84 -20.29
C ALA A 177 14.80 -1.07 -20.07
N GLU A 178 14.70 0.23 -19.84
CA GLU A 178 15.85 1.13 -19.66
C GLU A 178 15.96 1.72 -18.26
N PHE A 179 14.89 1.63 -17.46
CA PHE A 179 14.80 2.29 -16.15
C PHE A 179 15.27 1.38 -15.02
N THR A 180 15.90 1.98 -14.02
CA THR A 180 16.38 1.30 -12.82
C THR A 180 15.66 1.82 -11.59
N GLN A 181 15.10 0.89 -10.81
CA GLN A 181 14.35 1.19 -9.60
C GLN A 181 14.93 0.39 -8.43
N LEU A 182 15.22 1.10 -7.35
CA LEU A 182 15.76 0.52 -6.13
C LEU A 182 14.64 0.16 -5.16
N PRO A 183 14.84 -0.83 -4.27
CA PRO A 183 13.93 -1.07 -3.17
C PRO A 183 13.81 0.16 -2.27
N ASP A 184 12.59 0.40 -1.77
CA ASP A 184 12.35 1.50 -0.83
C ASP A 184 12.85 1.19 0.58
N ASN A 185 12.95 2.24 1.39
CA ASN A 185 13.50 2.17 2.74
C ASN A 185 12.66 1.32 3.71
N SER A 186 11.37 1.10 3.44
CA SER A 186 10.51 0.31 4.34
C SER A 186 10.86 -1.18 4.34
N HIS A 187 11.58 -1.64 3.33
CA HIS A 187 12.12 -3.01 3.24
C HIS A 187 13.53 -3.15 3.84
N LEU A 188 14.07 -2.10 4.47
CA LEU A 188 15.36 -2.20 5.16
C LEU A 188 15.21 -2.92 6.52
N PRO A 189 16.23 -3.67 6.98
CA PRO A 189 16.16 -4.44 8.23
C PRO A 189 15.74 -3.62 9.45
N ASP A 190 16.18 -2.36 9.53
CA ASP A 190 15.94 -1.51 10.71
C ASP A 190 14.43 -1.30 11.01
N TYR A 191 13.55 -1.51 10.03
CA TYR A 191 12.10 -1.34 10.16
C TYR A 191 11.30 -2.64 10.31
N GLY A 192 11.92 -3.81 10.15
CA GLY A 192 11.24 -5.12 10.09
C GLY A 192 11.78 -6.21 11.01
N MET A 193 12.81 -5.93 11.81
CA MET A 193 13.53 -6.93 12.62
C MET A 193 12.89 -7.15 13.98
N ASP A 194 11.87 -8.02 14.04
CA ASP A 194 11.52 -8.76 15.26
C ASP A 194 11.67 -10.26 14.98
N ASP A 195 12.33 -10.98 15.89
CA ASP A 195 12.60 -12.43 15.77
C ASP A 195 11.28 -13.21 15.68
N ALA A 196 11.05 -13.97 14.60
CA ALA A 196 9.79 -14.71 14.44
C ALA A 196 9.72 -15.93 15.36
N GLY A 197 10.87 -16.37 15.90
CA GLY A 197 10.98 -17.55 16.74
C GLY A 197 10.80 -18.88 15.99
N ASP A 198 10.66 -18.85 14.66
CA ASP A 198 10.66 -20.01 13.77
C ASP A 198 11.88 -19.94 12.83
N PRO A 199 12.86 -20.84 13.00
CA PRO A 199 14.10 -20.84 12.22
C PRO A 199 13.91 -20.88 10.69
N ALA A 200 12.82 -21.47 10.19
CA ALA A 200 12.54 -21.52 8.76
C ALA A 200 12.04 -20.17 8.24
N VAL A 201 11.19 -19.49 9.02
CA VAL A 201 10.69 -18.14 8.74
C VAL A 201 11.83 -17.12 8.83
N ASP A 202 12.68 -17.23 9.85
CA ASP A 202 13.82 -16.34 10.03
C ASP A 202 14.84 -16.48 8.89
N LEU A 203 15.08 -17.72 8.41
CA LEU A 203 15.94 -17.97 7.26
C LEU A 203 15.36 -17.36 5.96
N LEU A 204 14.05 -17.50 5.73
CA LEU A 204 13.38 -16.92 4.57
C LEU A 204 13.42 -15.39 4.63
N ARG A 205 13.21 -14.81 5.82
CA ARG A 205 13.29 -13.36 6.03
C ARG A 205 14.72 -12.85 5.82
N ALA A 206 15.73 -13.55 6.32
CA ALA A 206 17.14 -13.21 6.08
C ALA A 206 17.48 -13.23 4.57
N ARG A 207 17.01 -14.25 3.85
CA ARG A 207 17.16 -14.35 2.38
C ARG A 207 16.46 -13.21 1.65
N SER A 208 15.26 -12.82 2.09
CA SER A 208 14.53 -11.67 1.54
C SER A 208 15.36 -10.40 1.64
N PHE A 209 15.85 -10.07 2.85
CA PHE A 209 16.70 -8.89 3.06
C PHE A 209 18.00 -8.96 2.24
N GLU A 210 18.61 -10.14 2.07
CA GLU A 210 19.79 -10.31 1.22
C GLU A 210 19.48 -10.02 -0.25
N LEU A 211 18.32 -10.47 -0.75
CA LEU A 211 17.91 -10.18 -2.11
C LEU A 211 17.62 -8.69 -2.32
N ILE A 212 16.92 -8.04 -1.39
CA ILE A 212 16.69 -6.59 -1.39
C ILE A 212 18.02 -5.82 -1.44
N ARG A 213 19.03 -6.26 -0.67
CA ARG A 213 20.39 -5.70 -0.76
C ARG A 213 21.01 -5.91 -2.14
N SER A 214 20.86 -7.10 -2.72
CA SER A 214 21.42 -7.39 -4.04
C SER A 214 20.84 -6.51 -5.16
N TRP A 215 19.56 -6.13 -5.05
CA TRP A 215 18.91 -5.20 -5.99
C TRP A 215 19.40 -3.77 -5.83
N ASN A 216 19.83 -3.37 -4.62
CA ASN A 216 20.50 -2.09 -4.43
C ASN A 216 21.88 -2.06 -5.09
N ASP A 217 22.64 -3.16 -4.98
CA ASP A 217 23.99 -3.25 -5.57
C ASP A 217 23.96 -3.37 -7.10
N ARG A 218 22.93 -4.03 -7.64
CA ARG A 218 22.79 -4.31 -9.08
C ARG A 218 21.32 -4.12 -9.52
N PRO A 219 20.88 -2.86 -9.70
CA PRO A 219 19.51 -2.59 -10.11
C PRO A 219 19.21 -3.20 -11.48
N VAL A 220 18.10 -3.90 -11.57
CA VAL A 220 17.63 -4.53 -12.80
C VAL A 220 16.89 -3.50 -13.64
N LYS A 221 17.27 -3.40 -14.92
CA LYS A 221 16.56 -2.58 -15.89
C LYS A 221 15.16 -3.14 -16.17
N ARG A 222 14.17 -2.26 -16.22
CA ARG A 222 12.75 -2.59 -16.38
C ARG A 222 12.00 -1.44 -17.07
N PRO A 223 10.86 -1.72 -17.72
CA PRO A 223 9.96 -0.67 -18.17
C PRO A 223 9.21 -0.09 -16.97
N ILE A 224 8.76 1.17 -17.09
CA ILE A 224 7.88 1.81 -16.09
C ILE A 224 6.44 1.91 -16.56
N LEU A 225 6.19 1.65 -17.84
CA LEU A 225 4.86 1.43 -18.39
C LEU A 225 4.66 -0.01 -18.85
N SER A 226 3.41 -0.45 -18.85
CA SER A 226 2.98 -1.77 -19.29
C SER A 226 1.50 -1.74 -19.72
N GLY A 227 0.99 -2.84 -20.25
CA GLY A 227 -0.41 -2.92 -20.66
C GLY A 227 -0.63 -2.30 -22.03
N ASP A 228 -1.68 -1.50 -22.17
CA ASP A 228 -2.07 -0.85 -23.41
C ASP A 228 -1.30 0.46 -23.64
N HIS A 229 -0.91 0.79 -24.87
CA HIS A 229 -0.12 2.00 -25.15
C HIS A 229 -0.96 3.30 -25.12
N GLU A 230 -2.28 3.21 -25.31
CA GLU A 230 -3.18 4.39 -25.25
C GLU A 230 -3.68 4.64 -23.82
N SER A 231 -3.73 3.59 -22.99
CA SER A 231 -4.09 3.67 -21.57
C SER A 231 -3.17 2.77 -20.71
N PRO A 232 -1.88 3.14 -20.54
CA PRO A 232 -0.90 2.29 -19.90
C PRO A 232 -1.05 2.20 -18.39
N TYR A 233 -0.58 1.08 -17.84
CA TYR A 233 -0.33 0.92 -16.42
C TYR A 233 1.07 1.43 -16.06
N MET A 234 1.20 1.99 -14.86
CA MET A 234 2.40 2.62 -14.34
C MET A 234 3.04 1.81 -13.20
N ALA A 235 4.38 1.86 -13.12
CA ALA A 235 5.16 1.40 -11.99
C ALA A 235 6.42 2.25 -11.84
N LEU A 236 6.35 3.30 -11.02
CA LEU A 236 7.45 4.24 -10.83
C LEU A 236 7.48 4.82 -9.42
N ASP A 237 8.69 5.15 -8.98
CA ASP A 237 8.99 5.76 -7.69
C ASP A 237 10.18 6.69 -7.91
N PRO A 238 9.95 7.98 -8.19
CA PRO A 238 11.03 8.91 -8.51
C PRO A 238 12.09 9.04 -7.44
N TYR A 239 11.73 8.84 -6.17
CA TYR A 239 12.68 8.93 -5.07
C TYR A 239 13.68 7.77 -5.09
N HIS A 240 13.23 6.58 -5.48
CA HIS A 240 14.06 5.37 -5.58
C HIS A 240 14.52 5.03 -7.01
N MET A 241 14.26 5.90 -7.99
CA MET A 241 14.70 5.75 -9.36
C MET A 241 15.89 6.64 -9.67
N LYS A 242 17.04 6.00 -9.89
CA LYS A 242 18.28 6.72 -10.20
C LYS A 242 18.55 6.70 -11.71
N ALA A 243 18.68 7.90 -12.30
CA ALA A 243 18.70 8.10 -13.74
C ALA A 243 20.08 7.91 -14.39
N GLU A 244 21.13 7.59 -13.63
CA GLU A 244 22.48 7.47 -14.17
C GLU A 244 22.56 6.35 -15.21
N GLY A 245 23.05 6.70 -16.40
CA GLY A 245 23.23 5.75 -17.50
C GLY A 245 21.96 5.47 -18.31
N TRP A 246 20.83 6.11 -18.02
CA TRP A 246 19.65 6.02 -18.88
C TRP A 246 19.90 6.70 -20.23
N PRO A 247 19.40 6.13 -21.35
CA PRO A 247 19.45 6.79 -22.64
C PRO A 247 18.75 8.16 -22.60
N ALA A 248 19.25 9.14 -23.34
CA ALA A 248 18.71 10.50 -23.34
C ALA A 248 17.23 10.57 -23.77
N ARG A 249 16.77 9.62 -24.60
CA ARG A 249 15.35 9.48 -24.98
C ARG A 249 14.50 9.06 -23.77
N SER A 250 14.90 8.00 -23.08
CA SER A 250 14.24 7.47 -21.88
C SER A 250 14.19 8.51 -20.76
N LEU A 251 15.29 9.24 -20.52
CA LEU A 251 15.32 10.31 -19.53
C LEU A 251 14.31 11.43 -19.85
N ARG A 252 14.28 11.92 -21.10
CA ARG A 252 13.31 12.96 -21.49
C ARG A 252 11.86 12.50 -21.37
N ALA A 253 11.59 11.25 -21.74
CA ALA A 253 10.25 10.67 -21.63
C ALA A 253 9.82 10.59 -20.17
N TYR A 254 10.71 10.09 -19.29
CA TYR A 254 10.49 9.99 -17.85
C TYR A 254 10.25 11.36 -17.21
N GLU A 255 11.11 12.34 -17.47
CA GLU A 255 10.94 13.70 -16.96
C GLU A 255 9.64 14.35 -17.46
N GLY A 256 9.23 14.03 -18.70
CA GLY A 256 7.93 14.41 -19.26
C GLY A 256 6.77 13.84 -18.46
N LEU A 257 6.81 12.54 -18.17
CA LEU A 257 5.79 11.86 -17.36
C LEU A 257 5.73 12.43 -15.94
N CYS A 258 6.87 12.59 -15.25
CA CYS A 258 6.93 13.17 -13.91
C CYS A 258 6.30 14.57 -13.86
N ARG A 259 6.60 15.43 -14.84
CA ARG A 259 5.99 16.78 -14.90
C ARG A 259 4.48 16.73 -15.06
N GLN A 260 3.95 15.82 -15.89
CA GLN A 260 2.50 15.69 -16.05
C GLN A 260 1.83 15.15 -14.78
N ILE A 261 2.44 14.15 -14.13
CA ILE A 261 1.95 13.61 -12.86
C ILE A 261 1.91 14.70 -11.78
N GLU A 262 2.99 15.46 -11.63
CA GLU A 262 3.08 16.53 -10.64
C GLU A 262 2.05 17.64 -10.91
N ALA A 263 1.82 17.99 -12.19
CA ALA A 263 0.84 19.00 -12.58
C ALA A 263 -0.62 18.56 -12.33
N ASN A 264 -0.90 17.26 -12.36
CA ASN A 264 -2.23 16.69 -12.19
C ASN A 264 -2.49 16.08 -10.81
N MET A 265 -1.53 16.22 -9.87
CA MET A 265 -1.66 15.70 -8.52
C MET A 265 -2.83 16.34 -7.77
N LYS A 266 -3.73 15.51 -7.24
CA LYS A 266 -4.94 15.92 -6.49
C LYS A 266 -4.85 15.51 -5.03
N ASP A 267 -5.41 16.35 -4.16
CA ASP A 267 -5.48 16.09 -2.72
C ASP A 267 -6.81 15.38 -2.37
N VAL A 268 -6.72 14.25 -1.67
CA VAL A 268 -7.83 13.45 -1.15
C VAL A 268 -7.73 13.41 0.38
N ILE A 269 -8.70 14.03 1.05
CA ILE A 269 -8.77 14.05 2.51
C ILE A 269 -9.69 12.92 2.96
N LEU A 270 -9.12 11.93 3.65
CA LEU A 270 -9.87 10.84 4.26
C LEU A 270 -10.36 11.28 5.64
N ARG A 271 -11.68 11.22 5.85
CA ARG A 271 -12.32 11.42 7.15
C ARG A 271 -12.39 10.10 7.91
N PRO A 272 -12.50 10.11 9.25
CA PRO A 272 -12.80 8.90 10.02
C PRO A 272 -13.96 8.12 9.40
N GLY A 273 -13.71 6.85 9.08
CA GLY A 273 -14.67 5.96 8.44
C GLY A 273 -14.57 5.85 6.92
N ASP A 274 -13.74 6.68 6.28
CA ASP A 274 -13.49 6.55 4.85
C ASP A 274 -12.47 5.44 4.58
N CYS A 275 -12.81 4.56 3.64
CA CYS A 275 -11.93 3.57 3.03
C CYS A 275 -11.68 3.96 1.58
N VAL A 276 -10.43 4.18 1.19
CA VAL A 276 -10.02 4.35 -0.21
C VAL A 276 -9.25 3.13 -0.67
N PHE A 277 -9.55 2.68 -1.89
CA PHE A 277 -8.87 1.61 -2.60
C PHE A 277 -8.20 2.26 -3.82
N ILE A 278 -6.88 2.29 -3.81
CA ILE A 278 -6.05 2.88 -4.85
C ILE A 278 -5.63 1.76 -5.79
N ASP A 279 -5.95 1.88 -7.08
CA ASP A 279 -5.42 1.01 -8.12
C ASP A 279 -3.93 1.33 -8.32
N ASN A 280 -3.07 0.45 -7.84
CA ASN A 280 -1.63 0.65 -7.81
C ASN A 280 -0.98 0.50 -9.20
N PHE A 281 -1.75 0.12 -10.21
CA PHE A 281 -1.32 0.08 -11.61
C PHE A 281 -1.75 1.34 -12.36
N ARG A 282 -2.70 2.11 -11.84
CA ARG A 282 -3.26 3.29 -12.50
C ARG A 282 -3.05 4.58 -11.73
N ALA A 283 -2.61 4.53 -10.48
CA ALA A 283 -2.30 5.70 -9.69
C ALA A 283 -0.89 5.66 -9.12
N VAL A 284 -0.31 6.85 -9.00
CA VAL A 284 0.71 7.12 -7.98
C VAL A 284 0.05 7.84 -6.82
N HIS A 285 0.58 7.64 -5.62
CA HIS A 285 0.06 8.25 -4.42
C HIS A 285 1.16 8.67 -3.46
N GLY A 286 0.86 9.63 -2.59
CA GLY A 286 1.77 10.12 -1.56
C GLY A 286 0.99 10.79 -0.45
N ARG A 287 1.66 11.61 0.36
CA ARG A 287 0.99 12.34 1.44
C ARG A 287 1.62 13.70 1.71
N ARG A 288 0.78 14.71 1.93
CA ARG A 288 1.24 16.01 2.43
C ARG A 288 1.90 15.87 3.82
N SER A 289 2.85 16.74 4.11
CA SER A 289 3.46 16.87 5.43
C SER A 289 2.44 17.39 6.45
N PHE A 290 2.54 16.96 7.69
CA PHE A 290 1.77 17.51 8.81
C PHE A 290 2.63 17.54 10.08
N ARG A 291 2.29 18.41 11.03
CA ARG A 291 3.00 18.47 12.32
C ARG A 291 2.33 17.51 13.31
N PRO A 292 3.00 16.41 13.73
CA PRO A 292 2.44 15.47 14.68
C PRO A 292 2.40 16.07 16.09
N ARG A 293 1.54 15.53 16.96
CA ARG A 293 1.39 15.98 18.36
C ARG A 293 2.05 15.02 19.36
N TYR A 294 2.10 13.74 19.04
CA TYR A 294 2.57 12.64 19.89
C TYR A 294 1.83 12.51 21.23
N ASP A 295 0.59 13.03 21.30
CA ASP A 295 -0.26 13.03 22.48
C ASP A 295 -1.39 11.98 22.42
N GLY A 296 -1.36 11.11 21.39
CA GLY A 296 -2.40 10.12 21.14
C GLY A 296 -3.61 10.63 20.35
N SER A 297 -3.61 11.89 19.90
CA SER A 297 -4.64 12.40 18.99
C SER A 297 -4.26 12.30 17.51
N ASP A 298 -3.03 11.88 17.19
CA ASP A 298 -2.49 11.88 15.84
C ASP A 298 -3.29 11.09 14.81
N ARG A 299 -3.07 11.45 13.54
CA ARG A 299 -3.58 10.74 12.37
C ARG A 299 -3.25 9.25 12.43
N TRP A 300 -4.25 8.43 12.18
CA TRP A 300 -4.17 6.97 12.23
C TRP A 300 -5.00 6.38 11.09
N LEU A 301 -4.33 5.67 10.18
CA LEU A 301 -4.98 4.83 9.18
C LEU A 301 -4.56 3.37 9.35
N LYS A 302 -5.38 2.48 8.80
CA LYS A 302 -5.01 1.11 8.49
C LYS A 302 -4.72 0.98 7.00
N ARG A 303 -3.72 0.17 6.61
CA ARG A 303 -3.36 -0.11 5.21
C ARG A 303 -3.41 -1.60 4.91
N LEU A 304 -3.89 -1.96 3.72
CA LEU A 304 -3.82 -3.32 3.16
C LEU A 304 -3.15 -3.28 1.79
N ASN A 305 -2.31 -4.28 1.52
CA ASN A 305 -1.87 -4.62 0.16
C ASN A 305 -2.74 -5.75 -0.38
N ILE A 306 -3.21 -5.62 -1.62
CA ILE A 306 -4.14 -6.56 -2.25
C ILE A 306 -3.58 -6.96 -3.61
N THR A 307 -3.56 -8.27 -3.92
CA THR A 307 -3.22 -8.78 -5.25
C THR A 307 -4.36 -9.55 -5.88
N ARG A 308 -4.54 -9.41 -7.20
CA ARG A 308 -5.48 -10.21 -7.99
C ARG A 308 -4.95 -11.62 -8.26
N ASN A 309 -3.66 -11.88 -8.04
CA ASN A 309 -3.03 -13.17 -8.32
C ASN A 309 -1.97 -13.55 -7.28
N ILE A 310 -2.42 -14.06 -6.13
CA ILE A 310 -1.50 -14.55 -5.08
C ILE A 310 -0.61 -15.71 -5.54
N ARG A 311 -1.00 -16.45 -6.58
CA ARG A 311 -0.17 -17.54 -7.12
C ARG A 311 1.09 -16.99 -7.82
N GLY A 312 1.05 -15.76 -8.33
CA GLY A 312 2.20 -15.08 -8.94
C GLY A 312 3.39 -14.96 -7.98
N SER A 313 3.13 -14.86 -6.67
CA SER A 313 4.17 -14.78 -5.64
C SER A 313 4.58 -16.14 -5.07
N ARG A 314 4.16 -17.29 -5.64
CA ARG A 314 4.42 -18.63 -5.03
C ARG A 314 5.90 -18.90 -4.74
N ALA A 315 6.82 -18.43 -5.59
CA ALA A 315 8.27 -18.63 -5.40
C ALA A 315 8.84 -17.88 -4.17
N TRP A 316 8.06 -16.96 -3.61
CA TRP A 316 8.41 -16.01 -2.55
C TRP A 316 7.66 -16.29 -1.24
N ARG A 317 6.99 -17.45 -1.14
CA ARG A 317 6.16 -17.83 0.01
C ARG A 317 6.50 -19.26 0.42
N PRO A 318 6.42 -19.64 1.70
CA PRO A 318 6.76 -21.00 2.12
C PRO A 318 5.68 -22.00 1.68
N ALA A 319 4.40 -21.66 1.81
CA ALA A 319 3.26 -22.49 1.46
C ALA A 319 2.35 -21.84 0.42
N ALA A 320 1.41 -22.62 -0.13
CA ALA A 320 0.46 -22.11 -1.12
C ALA A 320 -0.58 -21.15 -0.51
N ASP A 321 -1.01 -21.41 0.72
CA ASP A 321 -1.99 -20.64 1.48
C ASP A 321 -1.37 -19.57 2.40
N ASP A 322 -0.04 -19.50 2.47
CA ASP A 322 0.66 -18.42 3.16
C ASP A 322 0.42 -17.10 2.42
N ARG A 323 0.19 -16.01 3.16
CA ARG A 323 -0.09 -14.68 2.61
C ARG A 323 1.07 -13.70 2.78
N ILE A 324 2.19 -14.15 3.35
CA ILE A 324 3.35 -13.30 3.59
C ILE A 324 4.40 -13.57 2.52
N ILE A 325 4.80 -12.52 1.82
CA ILE A 325 5.84 -12.55 0.78
C ILE A 325 7.20 -12.24 1.43
N TYR A 326 8.16 -13.13 1.18
CA TYR A 326 9.55 -13.05 1.58
C TYR A 326 10.40 -12.74 0.35
#